data_AF-A0AA86MG10-F1
#
_entry.id   AF-A0AA86MG10-F1
#
_cell.length_a   1.000
_cell.length_b   1.000
_cell.length_c   1.000
_cell.angle_alpha   90.00
_cell.angle_beta   90.00
_cell.angle_gamma   90.00
#
_symmetry.space_group_name_H-M   'P 1'
#
loop_
_entity.id
_entity.type
_entity.pdbx_description
1 polymer ?
#
loop_
_entity_poly.entity_id
_entity_poly.type
_entity_poly.pdbx_seq_one_letter_code
_entity_poly.pdbx_strand_id
1 'polypeptide(L)'
;MCPMQNYPYVITVSSEKGGVGKTTLATNLAIYLKALNENLPVTIFSFDNHFTVDRMFEIKGQRLTGSVADLLMESPPRDLIHTGQYGVGYIPSSASLNDLKGSIRGPMVLARLLAASRIPGVLIIDTRPDLDMLTQNALFAADRAIIPVKDMPSLENCRNIFALFEQRGLDRKSLSLIPCLVDERIKFDGPFNDQKTLLKAYAINRGYRCLDVYISKSPKVESLNTNPDGKIYPILTHAKWTEVHGQFAQLAQILINEYNAATEPRSLLFHKWLQTEESRKKEEFFARLSGIKSQCLLCGKPVSDDGNGRHSFYFEVSDGSAAGFFEEECFLTMLMTNIYNMDVSMVDDAPTVHLMRDSSRESAFVFRPASNGGAVEFHRFSLDGTLLIKKNYPLREYEGGLLRRERSRLYTLMTEALGTAGAGSSDRFILVHPVTRDNPQGILRDESYRGLTKLKQHIAAQIVSS
;
A
#
# COMPACT_ATOMS: atom_id res chain seq x y z
N MET A 1 1.37 -3.74 -28.20
CA MET A 1 1.63 -5.05 -27.55
C MET A 1 0.39 -5.43 -26.76
N CYS A 2 -0.02 -6.71 -26.76
CA CYS A 2 -1.18 -7.16 -25.98
C CYS A 2 -0.88 -6.99 -24.48
N PRO A 3 -1.65 -6.20 -23.71
CA PRO A 3 -1.43 -5.98 -22.28
C PRO A 3 -1.24 -7.27 -21.49
N MET A 4 -1.96 -8.32 -21.89
CA MET A 4 -1.95 -9.64 -21.24
C MET A 4 -0.66 -10.44 -21.45
N GLN A 5 0.36 -9.89 -22.12
CA GLN A 5 1.71 -10.45 -22.15
C GLN A 5 2.52 -10.17 -20.89
N ASN A 6 2.21 -9.08 -20.17
CA ASN A 6 2.97 -8.65 -18.99
C ASN A 6 2.10 -8.44 -17.75
N TYR A 7 0.78 -8.48 -17.91
CA TYR A 7 -0.18 -8.20 -16.84
C TYR A 7 -1.21 -9.33 -16.82
N PRO A 8 -1.27 -10.15 -15.75
CA PRO A 8 -2.18 -11.28 -15.73
C PRO A 8 -3.61 -10.80 -15.57
N TYR A 9 -4.54 -11.52 -16.21
CA TYR A 9 -5.97 -11.49 -15.88
C TYR A 9 -6.22 -12.41 -14.70
N VAL A 10 -6.61 -11.82 -13.56
CA VAL A 10 -6.67 -12.52 -12.27
C VAL A 10 -8.07 -13.05 -11.99
N ILE A 11 -8.18 -14.36 -11.88
CA ILE A 11 -9.41 -15.06 -11.47
C ILE A 11 -9.21 -15.58 -10.04
N THR A 12 -9.96 -15.03 -9.09
CA THR A 12 -9.93 -15.49 -7.69
C THR A 12 -11.13 -16.37 -7.40
N VAL A 13 -10.91 -17.57 -6.89
CA VAL A 13 -11.98 -18.45 -6.40
C VAL A 13 -12.04 -18.34 -4.89
N SER A 14 -13.08 -17.71 -4.35
CA SER A 14 -13.16 -17.40 -2.92
C SER A 14 -14.55 -17.60 -2.34
N SER A 15 -14.59 -18.07 -1.09
CA SER A 15 -15.81 -18.30 -0.32
C SER A 15 -15.44 -18.53 1.14
N GLU A 16 -16.11 -17.85 2.06
CA GLU A 16 -15.95 -17.99 3.51
C GLU A 16 -16.51 -19.32 4.05
N LYS A 17 -17.13 -20.14 3.20
CA LYS A 17 -17.58 -21.47 3.59
C LYS A 17 -16.61 -22.54 3.10
N GLY A 18 -16.18 -23.41 4.02
CA GLY A 18 -15.45 -24.64 3.70
C GLY A 18 -16.33 -25.64 2.95
N GLY A 19 -15.74 -26.45 2.07
CA GLY A 19 -16.45 -27.57 1.42
C GLY A 19 -17.45 -27.19 0.31
N VAL A 20 -17.40 -25.96 -0.20
CA VAL A 20 -18.23 -25.51 -1.35
C VAL A 20 -17.62 -25.85 -2.73
N GLY A 21 -16.44 -26.47 -2.75
CA GLY A 21 -15.74 -26.86 -3.98
C GLY A 21 -14.74 -25.84 -4.55
N LYS A 22 -14.25 -24.88 -3.75
CA LYS A 22 -13.27 -23.84 -4.19
C LYS A 22 -12.07 -24.41 -4.94
N THR A 23 -11.30 -25.27 -4.28
CA THR A 23 -10.08 -25.81 -4.86
C THR A 23 -10.36 -26.71 -6.06
N THR A 24 -11.42 -27.54 -6.02
CA THR A 24 -11.86 -28.34 -7.17
C THR A 24 -12.21 -27.47 -8.37
N LEU A 25 -12.91 -26.35 -8.13
CA LEU A 25 -13.25 -25.37 -9.14
C LEU A 25 -12.00 -24.71 -9.71
N ALA A 26 -11.11 -24.19 -8.86
CA ALA A 26 -9.89 -23.51 -9.27
C ALA A 26 -8.96 -24.42 -10.10
N THR A 27 -8.65 -25.62 -9.61
CA THR A 27 -7.72 -26.54 -10.28
C THR A 27 -8.27 -27.06 -11.60
N ASN A 28 -9.53 -27.48 -11.64
CA ASN A 28 -10.13 -27.95 -12.88
C ASN A 28 -10.34 -26.79 -13.86
N LEU A 29 -10.74 -25.60 -13.40
CA LEU A 29 -10.84 -24.44 -14.29
C LEU A 29 -9.51 -24.16 -15.00
N ALA A 30 -8.38 -24.20 -14.29
CA ALA A 30 -7.07 -24.01 -14.91
C ALA A 30 -6.80 -25.00 -16.06
N ILE A 31 -7.15 -26.26 -15.84
CA ILE A 31 -6.98 -27.34 -16.83
C ILE A 31 -7.91 -27.15 -18.03
N TYR A 32 -9.18 -26.80 -17.81
CA TYR A 32 -10.12 -26.57 -18.91
C TYR A 32 -9.77 -25.33 -19.73
N LEU A 33 -9.32 -24.23 -19.08
CA LEU A 33 -8.83 -23.06 -19.81
C LEU A 33 -7.67 -23.43 -20.75
N LYS A 34 -6.72 -24.22 -20.25
CA LYS A 34 -5.57 -24.68 -21.04
C LYS A 34 -5.97 -25.67 -22.14
N ALA A 35 -6.93 -26.54 -21.88
CA ALA A 35 -7.41 -27.52 -22.85
C ALA A 35 -8.23 -26.89 -23.98
N LEU A 36 -9.03 -25.85 -23.68
CA LEU A 36 -9.82 -25.13 -24.69
C LEU A 36 -8.98 -24.14 -25.50
N ASN A 37 -7.85 -23.67 -24.96
CA ASN A 37 -6.91 -22.81 -25.66
C ASN A 37 -5.47 -23.16 -25.29
N GLU A 38 -4.86 -24.03 -26.09
CA GLU A 38 -3.50 -24.54 -25.87
C GLU A 38 -2.45 -23.41 -25.80
N ASN A 39 -2.66 -22.30 -26.51
CA ASN A 39 -1.74 -21.16 -26.54
C ASN A 39 -1.95 -20.19 -25.38
N LEU A 40 -3.01 -20.34 -24.59
CA LEU A 40 -3.26 -19.50 -23.42
C LEU A 40 -2.29 -19.86 -22.29
N PRO A 41 -1.46 -18.93 -21.79
CA PRO A 41 -0.74 -19.13 -20.55
C PRO A 41 -1.74 -19.14 -19.39
N VAL A 42 -1.71 -20.19 -18.59
CA VAL A 42 -2.57 -20.34 -17.40
C VAL A 42 -1.67 -20.72 -16.24
N THR A 43 -1.70 -19.91 -15.18
CA THR A 43 -0.95 -20.13 -13.95
C THR A 43 -1.91 -20.23 -12.77
N ILE A 44 -1.65 -21.11 -11.80
CA ILE A 44 -2.45 -21.23 -10.58
C ILE A 44 -1.58 -21.27 -9.32
N PHE A 45 -2.08 -20.68 -8.25
CA PHE A 45 -1.56 -20.94 -6.92
C PHE A 45 -2.68 -20.91 -5.87
N SER A 46 -2.40 -21.46 -4.68
CA SER A 46 -3.33 -21.41 -3.56
C SER A 46 -2.73 -20.61 -2.41
N PHE A 47 -3.57 -19.81 -1.78
CA PHE A 47 -3.27 -19.30 -0.45
C PHE A 47 -3.61 -20.32 0.64
N ASP A 48 -4.24 -21.45 0.33
CA ASP A 48 -4.54 -22.52 1.29
C ASP A 48 -3.35 -23.49 1.50
N ASN A 49 -3.17 -23.97 2.74
CA ASN A 49 -2.06 -24.84 3.15
C ASN A 49 -2.36 -26.34 2.89
N HIS A 50 -3.39 -26.67 2.12
CA HIS A 50 -3.80 -28.06 1.87
C HIS A 50 -3.03 -28.74 0.72
N PHE A 51 -2.06 -28.06 0.08
CA PHE A 51 -1.18 -28.59 -0.98
C PHE A 51 -1.90 -29.31 -2.13
N THR A 52 -3.19 -29.01 -2.34
CA THR A 52 -4.02 -29.68 -3.34
C THR A 52 -3.65 -29.22 -4.75
N VAL A 53 -3.25 -27.95 -4.91
CA VAL A 53 -2.70 -27.42 -6.16
C VAL A 53 -1.40 -28.17 -6.51
N ASP A 54 -0.49 -28.31 -5.56
CA ASP A 54 0.79 -29.01 -5.75
C ASP A 54 0.55 -30.47 -6.17
N ARG A 55 -0.29 -31.21 -5.44
CA ARG A 55 -0.64 -32.61 -5.78
C ARG A 55 -1.30 -32.77 -7.16
N MET A 56 -1.95 -31.73 -7.66
CA MET A 56 -2.60 -31.73 -8.97
C MET A 56 -1.61 -31.48 -10.11
N PHE A 57 -0.65 -30.58 -9.91
CA PHE A 57 0.17 -30.02 -10.97
C PHE A 57 1.65 -30.39 -10.90
N GLU A 58 2.14 -30.97 -9.80
CA GLU A 58 3.55 -31.31 -9.66
C GLU A 58 4.02 -32.33 -10.72
N ILE A 59 5.19 -32.06 -11.30
CA ILE A 59 5.92 -33.01 -12.13
C ILE A 59 7.04 -33.61 -11.28
N LYS A 60 7.00 -34.93 -11.07
CA LYS A 60 8.00 -35.63 -10.25
C LYS A 60 9.42 -35.34 -10.74
N GLY A 61 10.31 -34.99 -9.80
CA GLY A 61 11.72 -34.70 -10.08
C GLY A 61 12.00 -33.25 -10.51
N GLN A 62 10.99 -32.38 -10.54
CA GLN A 62 11.19 -30.95 -10.80
C GLN A 62 11.88 -30.28 -9.61
N ARG A 63 12.93 -29.50 -9.87
CA ARG A 63 13.56 -28.65 -8.86
C ARG A 63 12.74 -27.37 -8.69
N LEU A 64 12.10 -27.21 -7.54
CA LEU A 64 11.35 -26.01 -7.20
C LEU A 64 12.31 -24.86 -6.84
N THR A 65 12.00 -23.64 -7.28
CA THR A 65 12.83 -22.44 -7.11
C THR A 65 12.24 -21.46 -6.10
N GLY A 66 10.99 -21.70 -5.66
CA GLY A 66 10.34 -20.96 -4.59
C GLY A 66 8.87 -21.35 -4.46
N SER A 67 8.12 -20.54 -3.71
CA SER A 67 6.75 -20.81 -3.30
C SER A 67 5.92 -19.53 -3.22
N VAL A 68 4.62 -19.67 -2.92
CA VAL A 68 3.72 -18.53 -2.65
C VAL A 68 4.20 -17.68 -1.46
N ALA A 69 4.96 -18.24 -0.51
CA ALA A 69 5.56 -17.46 0.56
C ALA A 69 6.63 -16.49 0.01
N ASP A 70 7.48 -16.95 -0.90
CA ASP A 70 8.52 -16.13 -1.53
C ASP A 70 7.92 -15.02 -2.41
N LEU A 71 6.77 -15.30 -3.05
CA LEU A 71 5.97 -14.29 -3.76
C LEU A 71 5.58 -13.15 -2.80
N LEU A 72 5.07 -13.48 -1.62
CA LEU A 72 4.66 -12.50 -0.61
C LEU A 72 5.85 -11.77 0.03
N MET A 73 7.04 -12.37 -0.01
CA MET A 73 8.32 -11.75 0.36
C MET A 73 8.95 -10.94 -0.78
N GLU A 74 8.17 -10.57 -1.79
CA GLU A 74 8.57 -9.71 -2.92
C GLU A 74 9.62 -10.32 -3.86
N SER A 75 9.73 -11.66 -3.91
CA SER A 75 10.51 -12.33 -4.95
C SER A 75 9.84 -12.15 -6.32
N PRO A 76 10.60 -12.05 -7.42
CA PRO A 76 10.06 -11.85 -8.77
C PRO A 76 9.03 -12.94 -9.13
N PRO A 77 7.74 -12.61 -9.29
CA PRO A 77 6.68 -13.63 -9.41
C PRO A 77 6.87 -14.58 -10.59
N ARG A 78 7.43 -14.09 -11.70
CA ARG A 78 7.69 -14.88 -12.91
C ARG A 78 8.69 -16.01 -12.68
N ASP A 79 9.63 -15.83 -11.76
CA ASP A 79 10.71 -16.80 -11.49
C ASP A 79 10.26 -17.91 -10.54
N LEU A 80 9.07 -17.75 -9.95
CA LEU A 80 8.42 -18.71 -9.06
C LEU A 80 7.45 -19.64 -9.79
N ILE A 81 7.17 -19.38 -11.08
CA ILE A 81 6.23 -20.19 -11.87
C ILE A 81 6.95 -21.44 -12.38
N HIS A 82 6.42 -22.59 -12.00
CA HIS A 82 6.86 -23.90 -12.47
C HIS A 82 5.90 -24.44 -13.53
N THR A 83 6.44 -25.11 -14.54
CA THR A 83 5.63 -25.90 -15.47
C THR A 83 5.02 -27.07 -14.71
N GLY A 84 3.69 -27.16 -14.68
CA GLY A 84 2.96 -28.25 -14.09
C GLY A 84 2.35 -29.21 -15.11
N GLN A 85 1.69 -30.24 -14.60
CA GLN A 85 0.88 -31.19 -15.36
C GLN A 85 -0.16 -30.45 -16.23
N TYR A 86 -0.57 -31.09 -17.33
CA TYR A 86 -1.59 -30.57 -18.25
C TYR A 86 -1.23 -29.24 -18.93
N GLY A 87 0.05 -28.85 -18.90
CA GLY A 87 0.53 -27.59 -19.48
C GLY A 87 0.16 -26.35 -18.66
N VAL A 88 -0.34 -26.53 -17.44
CA VAL A 88 -0.70 -25.43 -16.52
C VAL A 88 0.54 -25.05 -15.69
N GLY A 89 0.87 -23.77 -15.65
CA GLY A 89 1.88 -23.25 -14.74
C GLY A 89 1.35 -23.23 -13.30
N TYR A 90 2.20 -23.42 -12.31
CA TYR A 90 1.80 -23.28 -10.91
C TYR A 90 2.91 -22.68 -10.04
N ILE A 91 2.51 -22.01 -8.96
CA ILE A 91 3.44 -21.58 -7.90
C ILE A 91 3.20 -22.50 -6.69
N PRO A 92 4.23 -23.23 -6.21
CA PRO A 92 4.09 -24.16 -5.09
C PRO A 92 3.53 -23.50 -3.82
N SER A 93 2.66 -24.22 -3.11
CA SER A 93 2.12 -23.75 -1.84
C SER A 93 3.22 -23.75 -0.76
N SER A 94 3.01 -22.99 0.33
CA SER A 94 3.97 -22.94 1.45
C SER A 94 3.29 -23.16 2.78
N ALA A 95 3.90 -23.98 3.65
CA ALA A 95 3.44 -24.16 5.03
C ALA A 95 3.55 -22.85 5.84
N SER A 96 4.52 -21.99 5.51
CA SER A 96 4.83 -20.73 6.21
C SER A 96 3.85 -19.59 5.90
N LEU A 97 2.83 -19.81 5.06
CA LEU A 97 1.82 -18.78 4.77
C LEU A 97 1.08 -18.29 6.02
N ASN A 98 0.97 -19.12 7.06
CA ASN A 98 0.38 -18.73 8.34
C ASN A 98 1.22 -17.67 9.07
N ASP A 99 2.54 -17.84 9.06
CA ASP A 99 3.47 -16.95 9.75
C ASP A 99 3.53 -15.58 9.05
N LEU A 100 3.36 -15.57 7.72
CA LEU A 100 3.36 -14.36 6.90
C LEU A 100 2.07 -13.54 6.97
N LYS A 101 0.98 -14.07 7.54
CA LYS A 101 -0.27 -13.30 7.62
C LYS A 101 -0.10 -11.99 8.40
N GLY A 102 0.71 -12.01 9.46
CA GLY A 102 0.95 -10.85 10.32
C GLY A 102 1.83 -9.77 9.68
N SER A 103 2.64 -10.12 8.67
CA SER A 103 3.53 -9.16 7.99
C SER A 103 2.85 -8.41 6.85
N ILE A 104 1.72 -8.93 6.33
CA ILE A 104 0.97 -8.32 5.22
C ILE A 104 0.17 -7.12 5.73
N ARG A 105 0.70 -5.91 5.47
CA ARG A 105 0.06 -4.65 5.85
C ARG A 105 -0.86 -4.15 4.74
N GLY A 106 -2.13 -4.55 4.81
CA GLY A 106 -3.20 -4.06 3.93
C GLY A 106 -3.45 -4.94 2.69
N PRO A 107 -4.47 -4.58 1.87
CA PRO A 107 -5.01 -5.44 0.80
C PRO A 107 -4.30 -5.28 -0.56
N MET A 108 -3.35 -4.35 -0.67
CA MET A 108 -2.78 -3.94 -1.97
C MET A 108 -1.45 -4.63 -2.28
N VAL A 109 -0.91 -5.43 -1.35
CA VAL A 109 0.41 -6.05 -1.46
C VAL A 109 0.47 -6.93 -2.71
N LEU A 110 -0.50 -7.83 -2.88
CA LEU A 110 -0.53 -8.70 -4.05
C LEU A 110 -0.77 -7.92 -5.35
N ALA A 111 -1.62 -6.89 -5.35
CA ALA A 111 -1.83 -6.06 -6.54
C ALA A 111 -0.55 -5.35 -6.99
N ARG A 112 0.26 -4.85 -6.04
CA ARG A 112 1.58 -4.28 -6.32
C ARG A 112 2.54 -5.30 -6.93
N LEU A 113 2.59 -6.51 -6.36
CA LEU A 113 3.43 -7.59 -6.88
C LEU A 113 3.02 -7.99 -8.30
N LEU A 114 1.73 -8.15 -8.55
CA LEU A 114 1.19 -8.52 -9.87
C LEU A 114 1.40 -7.42 -10.92
N ALA A 115 1.33 -6.14 -10.51
CA ALA A 115 1.64 -5.00 -11.37
C ALA A 115 3.10 -4.94 -11.83
N ALA A 116 4.02 -5.61 -11.12
CA ALA A 116 5.44 -5.72 -11.49
C ALA A 116 5.81 -7.12 -12.02
N SER A 117 4.87 -8.05 -12.04
CA SER A 117 5.14 -9.49 -12.17
C SER A 117 5.60 -9.96 -13.55
N ARG A 118 5.16 -9.29 -14.62
CA ARG A 118 5.32 -9.77 -16.01
C ARG A 118 4.74 -11.17 -16.24
N ILE A 119 3.75 -11.57 -15.45
CA ILE A 119 3.03 -12.84 -15.65
C ILE A 119 2.05 -12.66 -16.82
N PRO A 120 2.12 -13.50 -17.86
CA PRO A 120 1.20 -13.45 -18.97
C PRO A 120 -0.09 -14.25 -18.70
N GLY A 121 -1.14 -13.95 -19.46
CA GLY A 121 -2.33 -14.79 -19.56
C GLY A 121 -3.22 -14.75 -18.32
N VAL A 122 -3.76 -15.91 -17.93
CA VAL A 122 -4.69 -16.06 -16.81
C VAL A 122 -3.95 -16.52 -15.57
N LEU A 123 -4.20 -15.85 -14.44
CA LEU A 123 -3.72 -16.25 -13.12
C LEU A 123 -4.91 -16.63 -12.24
N ILE A 124 -4.97 -17.88 -11.79
CA ILE A 124 -6.00 -18.38 -10.87
C ILE A 124 -5.45 -18.39 -9.45
N ILE A 125 -6.24 -17.83 -8.52
CA ILE A 125 -5.93 -17.81 -7.09
C ILE A 125 -7.02 -18.58 -6.34
N ASP A 126 -6.64 -19.70 -5.74
CA ASP A 126 -7.48 -20.46 -4.81
C ASP A 126 -7.29 -19.91 -3.38
N THR A 127 -8.39 -19.61 -2.67
CA THR A 127 -8.31 -19.02 -1.32
C THR A 127 -8.78 -19.98 -0.23
N ARG A 128 -8.36 -19.67 1.01
CA ARG A 128 -8.88 -20.31 2.22
C ARG A 128 -10.34 -19.95 2.50
N PRO A 129 -11.03 -20.68 3.40
CA PRO A 129 -12.37 -20.32 3.86
C PRO A 129 -12.42 -19.12 4.83
N ASP A 130 -11.33 -18.37 5.00
CA ASP A 130 -11.29 -17.21 5.90
C ASP A 130 -11.10 -15.91 5.10
N LEU A 131 -11.77 -14.82 5.50
CA LEU A 131 -11.63 -13.49 4.89
C LEU A 131 -10.45 -12.69 5.48
N ASP A 132 -9.31 -13.36 5.67
CA ASP A 132 -8.10 -12.78 6.23
C ASP A 132 -7.34 -11.87 5.22
N MET A 133 -6.19 -11.32 5.62
CA MET A 133 -5.40 -10.44 4.75
C MET A 133 -4.96 -11.11 3.44
N LEU A 134 -4.72 -12.43 3.40
CA LEU A 134 -4.36 -13.13 2.17
C LEU A 134 -5.55 -13.18 1.20
N THR A 135 -6.71 -13.59 1.71
CA THR A 135 -7.95 -13.62 0.91
C THR A 135 -8.36 -12.23 0.44
N GLN A 136 -8.21 -11.21 1.30
CA GLN A 136 -8.48 -9.81 0.92
C GLN A 136 -7.52 -9.32 -0.18
N ASN A 137 -6.24 -9.70 -0.13
CA ASN A 137 -5.27 -9.38 -1.18
C ASN A 137 -5.63 -10.06 -2.51
N ALA A 138 -6.04 -11.34 -2.49
CA ALA A 138 -6.51 -12.05 -3.68
C ALA A 138 -7.70 -11.33 -4.31
N LEU A 139 -8.73 -11.04 -3.51
CA LEU A 139 -9.95 -10.37 -3.95
C LEU A 139 -9.70 -8.96 -4.48
N PHE A 140 -8.80 -8.19 -3.84
CA PHE A 140 -8.44 -6.85 -4.29
C PHE A 140 -7.72 -6.87 -5.64
N ALA A 141 -6.91 -7.89 -5.91
CA ALA A 141 -6.18 -8.05 -7.16
C ALA A 141 -7.03 -8.65 -8.31
N ALA A 142 -8.20 -9.21 -8.00
CA ALA A 142 -9.02 -9.96 -8.95
C ALA A 142 -9.68 -9.10 -10.04
N ASP A 143 -9.54 -9.50 -11.30
CA ASP A 143 -10.38 -9.07 -12.42
C ASP A 143 -11.77 -9.70 -12.34
N ARG A 144 -11.81 -10.99 -11.96
CA ARG A 144 -13.03 -11.77 -11.74
C ARG A 144 -12.88 -12.56 -10.45
N ALA A 145 -13.84 -12.41 -9.54
CA ALA A 145 -13.96 -13.24 -8.35
C ALA A 145 -15.16 -14.18 -8.50
N ILE A 146 -14.89 -15.49 -8.49
CA ILE A 146 -15.89 -16.54 -8.57
C ILE A 146 -16.18 -17.05 -7.17
N ILE A 147 -17.44 -16.93 -6.76
CA ILE A 147 -17.88 -17.23 -5.40
C ILE A 147 -18.77 -18.48 -5.42
N PRO A 148 -18.21 -19.68 -5.17
CA PRO A 148 -19.00 -20.91 -5.12
C PRO A 148 -19.94 -20.91 -3.91
N VAL A 149 -21.21 -21.21 -4.18
CA VAL A 149 -22.27 -21.37 -3.18
C VAL A 149 -22.94 -22.73 -3.33
N LYS A 150 -23.08 -23.45 -2.22
CA LYS A 150 -23.68 -24.79 -2.19
C LYS A 150 -25.08 -24.77 -1.60
N ASP A 151 -25.30 -23.96 -0.58
CA ASP A 151 -26.50 -23.92 0.24
C ASP A 151 -26.81 -22.49 0.71
N MET A 152 -27.95 -22.31 1.37
CA MET A 152 -28.36 -21.00 1.88
C MET A 152 -27.32 -20.39 2.85
N PRO A 153 -26.74 -21.14 3.81
CA PRO A 153 -25.66 -20.61 4.65
C PRO A 153 -24.45 -20.11 3.87
N SER A 154 -24.02 -20.83 2.82
CA SER A 154 -22.91 -20.36 1.98
C SER A 154 -23.26 -19.07 1.22
N LEU A 155 -24.51 -18.92 0.78
CA LEU A 155 -24.99 -17.70 0.11
C LEU A 155 -25.09 -16.51 1.09
N GLU A 156 -25.53 -16.75 2.33
CA GLU A 156 -25.55 -15.73 3.38
C GLU A 156 -24.14 -15.24 3.73
N ASN A 157 -23.17 -16.15 3.84
CA ASN A 157 -21.78 -15.80 4.11
C ASN A 157 -21.18 -14.92 3.01
N CYS A 158 -21.57 -15.09 1.75
CA CYS A 158 -21.06 -14.28 0.65
C CYS A 158 -21.23 -12.78 0.88
N ARG A 159 -22.22 -12.36 1.69
CA ARG A 159 -22.43 -10.94 2.04
C ARG A 159 -21.16 -10.27 2.55
N ASN A 160 -20.27 -10.95 3.28
CA ASN A 160 -19.09 -10.28 3.82
C ASN A 160 -18.06 -9.96 2.71
N ILE A 161 -17.94 -10.80 1.67
CA ILE A 161 -17.14 -10.49 0.48
C ILE A 161 -17.70 -9.24 -0.24
N PHE A 162 -19.02 -9.14 -0.39
CA PHE A 162 -19.64 -7.96 -1.01
C PHE A 162 -19.45 -6.71 -0.15
N ALA A 163 -19.65 -6.80 1.17
CA ALA A 163 -19.42 -5.71 2.11
C ALA A 163 -17.96 -5.25 2.12
N LEU A 164 -17.00 -6.17 1.99
CA LEU A 164 -15.59 -5.84 1.84
C LEU A 164 -15.34 -4.99 0.58
N PHE A 165 -15.95 -5.35 -0.55
CA PHE A 165 -15.82 -4.56 -1.78
C PHE A 165 -16.37 -3.15 -1.60
N GLU A 166 -17.52 -3.00 -0.94
CA GLU A 166 -18.09 -1.69 -0.61
C GLU A 166 -17.16 -0.86 0.28
N GLN A 167 -16.70 -1.45 1.39
CA GLN A 167 -15.83 -0.80 2.35
C GLN A 167 -14.51 -0.33 1.71
N ARG A 168 -14.03 -1.03 0.68
CA ARG A 168 -12.79 -0.73 -0.02
C ARG A 168 -12.99 0.05 -1.32
N GLY A 169 -14.22 0.46 -1.64
CA GLY A 169 -14.54 1.21 -2.86
C GLY A 169 -14.28 0.43 -4.15
N LEU A 170 -14.37 -0.91 -4.12
CA LEU A 170 -14.16 -1.78 -5.27
C LEU A 170 -15.50 -2.03 -6.00
N ASP A 171 -15.46 -2.07 -7.33
CA ASP A 171 -16.64 -2.39 -8.14
C ASP A 171 -17.07 -3.84 -7.93
N ARG A 172 -18.36 -4.05 -7.62
CA ARG A 172 -18.96 -5.37 -7.43
C ARG A 172 -19.13 -6.15 -8.73
N LYS A 173 -18.98 -5.52 -9.91
CA LYS A 173 -19.10 -6.19 -11.23
C LYS A 173 -18.08 -7.31 -11.44
N SER A 174 -16.97 -7.30 -10.72
CA SER A 174 -15.99 -8.39 -10.76
C SER A 174 -16.47 -9.63 -10.00
N LEU A 175 -17.41 -9.51 -9.06
CA LEU A 175 -17.94 -10.62 -8.26
C LEU A 175 -19.00 -11.39 -9.05
N SER A 176 -18.96 -12.73 -8.99
CA SER A 176 -20.00 -13.59 -9.57
C SER A 176 -20.18 -14.86 -8.75
N LEU A 177 -21.41 -15.13 -8.33
CA LEU A 177 -21.76 -16.37 -7.63
C LEU A 177 -21.91 -17.51 -8.64
N ILE A 178 -21.48 -18.71 -8.24
CA ILE A 178 -21.73 -19.95 -8.99
C ILE A 178 -22.35 -21.00 -8.05
N PRO A 179 -23.55 -21.53 -8.35
CA PRO A 179 -24.08 -22.66 -7.62
C PRO A 179 -23.19 -23.90 -7.85
N CYS A 180 -22.73 -24.53 -6.77
CA CYS A 180 -21.84 -25.68 -6.80
C CYS A 180 -22.40 -26.81 -5.94
N LEU A 181 -22.01 -28.05 -6.27
CA LEU A 181 -22.45 -29.26 -5.58
C LEU A 181 -23.99 -29.35 -5.53
N VAL A 182 -24.64 -28.97 -6.64
CA VAL A 182 -26.09 -29.00 -6.81
C VAL A 182 -26.55 -30.46 -6.94
N ASP A 183 -27.45 -30.90 -6.07
CA ASP A 183 -28.07 -32.22 -6.20
C ASP A 183 -29.38 -32.08 -6.97
N GLU A 184 -29.34 -32.41 -8.27
CA GLU A 184 -30.48 -32.21 -9.17
C GLU A 184 -31.71 -33.07 -8.85
N ARG A 185 -31.53 -34.10 -8.01
CA ARG A 185 -32.59 -34.97 -7.52
C ARG A 185 -33.44 -34.28 -6.46
N ILE A 186 -32.91 -33.25 -5.80
CA ILE A 186 -33.66 -32.49 -4.81
C ILE A 186 -34.61 -31.55 -5.54
N LYS A 187 -35.91 -31.72 -5.27
CA LYS A 187 -36.98 -30.84 -5.74
C LYS A 187 -37.67 -30.20 -4.54
N PHE A 188 -38.11 -28.96 -4.73
CA PHE A 188 -38.86 -28.20 -3.74
C PHE A 188 -40.25 -27.90 -4.27
N ASP A 189 -41.22 -27.77 -3.38
CA ASP A 189 -42.54 -27.23 -3.72
C ASP A 189 -42.46 -25.70 -3.80
N GLY A 190 -43.10 -25.10 -4.81
CA GLY A 190 -43.24 -23.65 -4.93
C GLY A 190 -42.80 -23.10 -6.31
N PRO A 191 -42.47 -21.81 -6.40
CA PRO A 191 -42.06 -21.20 -7.68
C PRO A 191 -40.64 -21.57 -8.12
N PHE A 192 -39.81 -22.10 -7.21
CA PHE A 192 -38.43 -22.50 -7.48
C PHE A 192 -38.24 -23.99 -7.16
N ASN A 193 -38.39 -24.83 -8.19
CA ASN A 193 -38.50 -26.28 -8.02
C ASN A 193 -37.18 -27.03 -7.85
N ASP A 194 -36.03 -26.35 -7.93
CA ASP A 194 -34.71 -26.96 -7.76
C ASP A 194 -33.71 -26.01 -7.07
N GLN A 195 -32.64 -26.62 -6.56
CA GLN A 195 -31.63 -25.94 -5.75
C GLN A 195 -30.87 -24.84 -6.52
N LYS A 196 -30.53 -25.07 -7.79
CA LYS A 196 -29.82 -24.07 -8.61
C LYS A 196 -30.68 -22.83 -8.85
N THR A 197 -31.96 -23.03 -9.18
CA THR A 197 -32.89 -21.94 -9.45
C THR A 197 -33.17 -21.17 -8.17
N LEU A 198 -33.33 -21.87 -7.05
CA LEU A 198 -33.53 -21.26 -5.73
C LEU A 198 -32.33 -20.38 -5.33
N LEU A 199 -31.11 -20.92 -5.36
CA LEU A 199 -29.89 -20.17 -5.03
C LEU A 199 -29.70 -18.96 -5.94
N LYS A 200 -29.93 -19.12 -7.25
CA LYS A 200 -29.84 -18.04 -8.22
C LYS A 200 -30.86 -16.94 -7.94
N ALA A 201 -32.12 -17.29 -7.66
CA ALA A 201 -33.16 -16.32 -7.33
C ALA A 201 -32.80 -15.54 -6.05
N TYR A 202 -32.32 -16.21 -5.01
CA TYR A 202 -31.86 -15.55 -3.78
C TYR A 202 -30.65 -14.64 -3.98
N ALA A 203 -29.73 -15.00 -4.89
CA ALA A 203 -28.60 -14.15 -5.24
C ALA A 203 -29.08 -12.88 -5.97
N ILE A 204 -29.93 -13.03 -6.99
CA ILE A 204 -30.48 -11.92 -7.77
C ILE A 204 -31.29 -10.97 -6.88
N ASN A 205 -32.12 -11.51 -5.97
CA ASN A 205 -32.90 -10.69 -5.04
C ASN A 205 -32.02 -9.87 -4.07
N ARG A 206 -30.77 -10.30 -3.84
CA ARG A 206 -29.77 -9.55 -3.07
C ARG A 206 -28.89 -8.62 -3.91
N GLY A 207 -29.18 -8.51 -5.21
CA GLY A 207 -28.38 -7.72 -6.15
C GLY A 207 -27.02 -8.36 -6.50
N TYR A 208 -26.86 -9.66 -6.25
CA TYR A 208 -25.62 -10.37 -6.58
C TYR A 208 -25.69 -10.93 -8.00
N ARG A 209 -24.63 -10.69 -8.78
CA ARG A 209 -24.46 -11.36 -10.07
C ARG A 209 -24.27 -12.85 -9.84
N CYS A 210 -25.04 -13.68 -10.54
CA CYS A 210 -24.95 -15.13 -10.49
C CYS A 210 -24.81 -15.68 -11.90
N LEU A 211 -23.89 -16.63 -12.09
CA LEU A 211 -23.66 -17.27 -13.38
C LEU A 211 -24.83 -18.20 -13.73
N ASP A 212 -25.12 -18.32 -15.03
CA ASP A 212 -26.13 -19.26 -15.53
C ASP A 212 -25.64 -20.71 -15.43
N VAL A 213 -24.33 -20.92 -15.57
CA VAL A 213 -23.69 -22.21 -15.35
C VAL A 213 -23.61 -22.53 -13.86
N TYR A 214 -23.75 -23.80 -13.52
CA TYR A 214 -23.63 -24.35 -12.18
C TYR A 214 -22.84 -25.66 -12.22
N ILE A 215 -22.35 -26.13 -11.07
CA ILE A 215 -21.63 -27.39 -10.95
C ILE A 215 -22.47 -28.41 -10.18
N SER A 216 -22.83 -29.52 -10.81
CA SER A 216 -23.60 -30.61 -10.20
C SER A 216 -22.75 -31.40 -9.20
N LYS A 217 -23.42 -31.95 -8.18
CA LYS A 217 -22.80 -32.92 -7.27
C LYS A 217 -22.59 -34.24 -8.02
N SER A 218 -21.38 -34.80 -7.92
CA SER A 218 -21.04 -36.05 -8.60
C SER A 218 -20.19 -36.94 -7.69
N PRO A 219 -20.69 -38.14 -7.31
CA PRO A 219 -19.90 -39.11 -6.56
C PRO A 219 -18.59 -39.48 -7.27
N LYS A 220 -18.62 -39.52 -8.62
CA LYS A 220 -17.43 -39.78 -9.42
C LYS A 220 -16.39 -38.68 -9.23
N VAL A 221 -16.78 -37.41 -9.26
CA VAL A 221 -15.87 -36.27 -9.06
C VAL A 221 -15.31 -36.26 -7.64
N GLU A 222 -16.14 -36.51 -6.63
CA GLU A 222 -15.71 -36.60 -5.23
C GLU A 222 -14.65 -37.71 -5.03
N SER A 223 -14.74 -38.82 -5.77
CA SER A 223 -13.78 -39.92 -5.70
C SER A 223 -12.41 -39.64 -6.35
N LEU A 224 -12.27 -38.58 -7.16
CA LEU A 224 -11.04 -38.33 -7.93
C LEU A 224 -9.83 -37.96 -7.05
N ASN A 225 -10.08 -37.57 -5.80
CA ASN A 225 -9.06 -37.21 -4.82
C ASN A 225 -8.66 -38.41 -3.94
N THR A 226 -9.28 -39.58 -4.13
CA THR A 226 -9.09 -40.75 -3.28
C THR A 226 -8.67 -41.94 -4.12
N ASN A 227 -7.38 -42.25 -4.12
CA ASN A 227 -6.79 -43.38 -4.83
C ASN A 227 -5.50 -43.87 -4.13
N PRO A 228 -5.06 -45.11 -4.42
CA PRO A 228 -3.87 -45.69 -3.79
C PRO A 228 -2.56 -44.95 -4.11
N ASP A 229 -2.48 -44.23 -5.22
CA ASP A 229 -1.27 -43.52 -5.62
C ASP A 229 -1.21 -42.06 -5.10
N GLY A 230 -2.21 -41.64 -4.31
CA GLY A 230 -2.29 -40.34 -3.65
C GLY A 230 -2.41 -39.15 -4.62
N LYS A 231 -2.69 -39.41 -5.90
CA LYS A 231 -2.79 -38.38 -6.93
C LYS A 231 -4.15 -37.73 -6.93
N ILE A 232 -4.24 -36.57 -7.56
CA ILE A 232 -5.52 -35.93 -7.84
C ILE A 232 -5.75 -35.99 -9.35
N TYR A 233 -6.86 -36.59 -9.75
CA TYR A 233 -7.20 -36.76 -11.16
C TYR A 233 -8.15 -35.66 -11.65
N PRO A 234 -7.91 -35.05 -12.82
CA PRO A 234 -8.80 -34.02 -13.34
C PRO A 234 -10.11 -34.60 -13.87
N ILE A 235 -11.15 -33.81 -13.72
CA ILE A 235 -12.49 -34.06 -14.28
C ILE A 235 -12.40 -34.25 -15.79
N LEU A 236 -11.56 -33.44 -16.45
CA LEU A 236 -11.38 -33.44 -17.91
C LEU A 236 -11.12 -34.84 -18.48
N THR A 237 -10.29 -35.64 -17.80
CA THR A 237 -9.91 -36.98 -18.30
C THR A 237 -10.58 -38.12 -17.53
N HIS A 238 -10.89 -37.94 -16.24
CA HIS A 238 -11.36 -39.02 -15.36
C HIS A 238 -12.86 -38.96 -15.00
N ALA A 239 -13.56 -37.90 -15.37
CA ALA A 239 -15.01 -37.76 -15.19
C ALA A 239 -15.73 -37.22 -16.46
N LYS A 240 -15.18 -37.50 -17.65
CA LYS A 240 -15.69 -37.03 -18.95
C LYS A 240 -17.15 -37.38 -19.26
N TRP A 241 -17.67 -38.45 -18.66
CA TRP A 241 -19.06 -38.91 -18.85
C TRP A 241 -20.05 -38.32 -17.84
N THR A 242 -19.59 -37.42 -16.96
CA THR A 242 -20.47 -36.73 -16.00
C THR A 242 -20.88 -35.38 -16.55
N GLU A 243 -22.05 -34.88 -16.16
CA GLU A 243 -22.51 -33.53 -16.55
C GLU A 243 -21.54 -32.43 -16.12
N VAL A 244 -20.82 -32.67 -15.02
CA VAL A 244 -19.77 -31.78 -14.51
C VAL A 244 -18.72 -31.46 -15.57
N HIS A 245 -18.40 -32.41 -16.47
CA HIS A 245 -17.48 -32.16 -17.57
C HIS A 245 -17.96 -31.03 -18.49
N GLY A 246 -19.22 -31.10 -18.95
CA GLY A 246 -19.82 -30.07 -19.80
C GLY A 246 -19.95 -28.73 -19.09
N GLN A 247 -20.28 -28.74 -17.79
CA GLN A 247 -20.38 -27.53 -16.97
C GLN A 247 -19.05 -26.81 -16.79
N PHE A 248 -17.95 -27.53 -16.57
CA PHE A 248 -16.60 -26.94 -16.53
C PHE A 248 -16.16 -26.39 -17.90
N ALA A 249 -16.47 -27.09 -18.99
CA ALA A 249 -16.20 -26.60 -20.34
C ALA A 249 -16.95 -25.28 -20.63
N GLN A 250 -18.23 -25.21 -20.25
CA GLN A 250 -19.04 -23.99 -20.38
C GLN A 250 -18.48 -22.84 -19.54
N LEU A 251 -18.14 -23.09 -18.27
CA LEU A 251 -17.54 -22.08 -17.39
C LEU A 251 -16.21 -21.56 -17.95
N ALA A 252 -15.34 -22.45 -18.41
CA ALA A 252 -14.06 -22.07 -19.01
C ALA A 252 -14.26 -21.24 -20.27
N GLN A 253 -15.21 -21.59 -21.14
CA GLN A 253 -15.53 -20.81 -22.33
C GLN A 253 -16.02 -19.39 -22.00
N ILE A 254 -16.89 -19.25 -20.98
CA ILE A 254 -17.34 -17.94 -20.49
C ILE A 254 -16.14 -17.10 -20.08
N LEU A 255 -15.22 -17.66 -19.29
CA LEU A 255 -14.06 -16.94 -18.77
C LEU A 255 -13.01 -16.63 -19.84
N ILE A 256 -12.85 -17.48 -20.86
CA ILE A 256 -12.04 -17.18 -22.04
C ILE A 256 -12.61 -15.99 -22.80
N ASN A 257 -13.94 -15.92 -22.97
CA ASN A 257 -14.57 -14.80 -23.65
C ASN A 257 -14.38 -13.50 -22.85
N GLU A 258 -14.52 -13.55 -21.53
CA GLU A 258 -14.26 -12.40 -20.65
C GLU A 258 -12.79 -11.96 -20.69
N TYR A 259 -11.86 -12.91 -20.65
CA TYR A 259 -10.42 -12.66 -20.82
C TYR A 259 -10.13 -11.98 -22.17
N ASN A 260 -10.68 -12.50 -23.27
CA ASN A 260 -10.47 -11.94 -24.61
C ASN A 260 -11.09 -10.54 -24.78
N ALA A 261 -12.18 -10.25 -24.05
CA ALA A 261 -12.81 -8.94 -24.05
C ALA A 261 -12.09 -7.92 -23.15
N ALA A 262 -11.24 -8.37 -22.22
CA ALA A 262 -10.52 -7.51 -21.30
C ALA A 262 -9.35 -6.79 -22.00
N THR A 263 -9.47 -5.48 -22.14
CA THR A 263 -8.38 -4.65 -22.69
C THR A 263 -7.39 -4.21 -21.63
N GLU A 264 -7.84 -4.02 -20.39
CA GLU A 264 -7.02 -3.53 -19.28
C GLU A 264 -7.26 -4.38 -18.03
N PRO A 265 -6.43 -5.41 -17.79
CA PRO A 265 -6.53 -6.18 -16.57
C PRO A 265 -6.22 -5.30 -15.34
N ARG A 266 -6.72 -5.69 -14.19
CA ARG A 266 -6.61 -4.97 -12.92
C ARG A 266 -5.17 -4.73 -12.51
N SER A 267 -4.29 -5.68 -12.81
CA SER A 267 -2.84 -5.55 -12.63
C SER A 267 -2.23 -4.41 -13.46
N LEU A 268 -2.70 -4.18 -14.70
CA LEU A 268 -2.29 -3.03 -15.51
C LEU A 268 -2.87 -1.71 -14.98
N LEU A 269 -4.16 -1.69 -14.62
CA LEU A 269 -4.79 -0.49 -14.06
C LEU A 269 -4.07 -0.05 -12.78
N PHE A 270 -3.72 -1.01 -11.92
CA PHE A 270 -2.95 -0.75 -10.71
C PHE A 270 -1.54 -0.24 -11.02
N HIS A 271 -0.87 -0.81 -12.02
CA HIS A 271 0.44 -0.33 -12.48
C HIS A 271 0.40 1.14 -12.91
N LYS A 272 -0.59 1.52 -13.74
CA LYS A 272 -0.79 2.91 -14.18
C LYS A 272 -1.08 3.85 -13.02
N TRP A 273 -1.91 3.41 -12.07
CA TRP A 273 -2.21 4.18 -10.86
C TRP A 273 -0.94 4.42 -10.03
N LEU A 274 -0.11 3.39 -9.83
CA LEU A 274 1.13 3.50 -9.09
C LEU A 274 2.09 4.51 -9.74
N GLN A 275 2.26 4.45 -11.07
CA GLN A 275 3.07 5.42 -11.81
C GLN A 275 2.54 6.85 -11.66
N THR A 276 1.21 7.03 -11.71
CA THR A 276 0.58 8.34 -11.56
C THR A 276 0.81 8.90 -10.15
N GLU A 277 0.66 8.08 -9.12
CA GLU A 277 0.92 8.47 -7.73
C GLU A 277 2.41 8.80 -7.48
N GLU A 278 3.33 8.04 -8.07
CA GLU A 278 4.76 8.36 -8.00
C GLU A 278 5.10 9.66 -8.71
N SER A 279 4.52 9.92 -9.89
CA SER A 279 4.67 11.19 -10.60
C SER A 279 4.13 12.35 -9.79
N ARG A 280 2.90 12.23 -9.23
CA ARG A 280 2.30 13.26 -8.37
C ARG A 280 3.19 13.56 -7.16
N LYS A 281 3.71 12.54 -6.48
CA LYS A 281 4.62 12.71 -5.34
C LYS A 281 5.92 13.42 -5.73
N LYS A 282 6.46 13.14 -6.93
CA LYS A 282 7.65 13.82 -7.46
C LYS A 282 7.35 15.29 -7.78
N GLU A 283 6.24 15.57 -8.45
CA GLU A 283 5.80 16.93 -8.78
C GLU A 283 5.61 17.78 -7.52
N GLU A 284 4.92 17.25 -6.50
CA GLU A 284 4.76 17.93 -5.22
C GLU A 284 6.08 18.19 -4.50
N PHE A 285 7.01 17.21 -4.54
CA PHE A 285 8.35 17.38 -3.99
C PHE A 285 9.12 18.50 -4.72
N PHE A 286 9.12 18.51 -6.05
CA PHE A 286 9.80 19.55 -6.83
C PHE A 286 9.16 20.93 -6.65
N ALA A 287 7.83 21.01 -6.53
CA ALA A 287 7.14 22.25 -6.21
C ALA A 287 7.61 22.82 -4.87
N ARG A 288 7.68 22.00 -3.81
CA ARG A 288 8.21 22.39 -2.50
C ARG A 288 9.68 22.81 -2.58
N LEU A 289 10.49 22.05 -3.30
CA LEU A 289 11.92 22.32 -3.47
C LEU A 289 12.17 23.65 -4.22
N SER A 290 11.35 23.96 -5.23
CA SER A 290 11.47 25.21 -6.00
C SER A 290 11.17 26.47 -5.19
N GLY A 291 10.33 26.35 -4.14
CA GLY A 291 9.98 27.45 -3.23
C GLY A 291 11.01 27.71 -2.13
N ILE A 292 12.08 26.92 -2.06
CA ILE A 292 13.09 27.02 -1.02
C ILE A 292 14.16 28.04 -1.38
N LYS A 293 14.54 28.86 -0.40
CA LYS A 293 15.71 29.73 -0.51
C LYS A 293 16.98 28.88 -0.71
N SER A 294 17.71 29.15 -1.79
CA SER A 294 18.93 28.41 -2.20
C SER A 294 20.15 28.67 -1.33
N GLN A 295 20.04 29.56 -0.33
CA GLN A 295 21.10 29.96 0.57
C GLN A 295 20.64 29.85 2.02
N CYS A 296 21.58 29.55 2.91
CA CYS A 296 21.35 29.65 4.35
C CYS A 296 20.92 31.07 4.70
N LEU A 297 19.74 31.22 5.31
CA LEU A 297 19.16 32.52 5.62
C LEU A 297 20.03 33.36 6.59
N LEU A 298 20.90 32.72 7.39
CA LEU A 298 21.75 33.41 8.37
C LEU A 298 23.11 33.84 7.81
N CYS A 299 23.73 33.04 6.94
CA CYS A 299 25.10 33.30 6.46
C CYS A 299 25.21 33.55 4.94
N GLY A 300 24.12 33.39 4.18
CA GLY A 300 24.09 33.59 2.73
C GLY A 300 24.85 32.54 1.92
N LYS A 301 25.49 31.55 2.57
CA LYS A 301 26.18 30.46 1.86
C LYS A 301 25.16 29.58 1.13
N PRO A 302 25.47 29.09 -0.09
CA PRO A 302 24.60 28.18 -0.82
C PRO A 302 24.28 26.94 0.00
N VAL A 303 23.04 26.47 -0.12
CA VAL A 303 22.63 25.13 0.30
C VAL A 303 23.13 24.18 -0.79
N SER A 304 24.39 23.76 -0.73
CA SER A 304 25.04 22.94 -1.78
C SER A 304 24.41 21.54 -1.85
N ASP A 305 24.18 21.03 -3.06
CA ASP A 305 23.71 19.67 -3.36
C ASP A 305 24.87 18.63 -3.26
N ASP A 306 26.10 19.12 -3.05
CA ASP A 306 27.38 18.48 -3.33
C ASP A 306 27.86 17.50 -2.23
N GLY A 307 26.98 16.99 -1.37
CA GLY A 307 27.33 15.95 -0.38
C GLY A 307 28.18 16.38 0.83
N ASN A 308 28.59 17.65 0.94
CA ASN A 308 29.28 18.18 2.13
C ASN A 308 28.30 18.64 3.25
N GLY A 309 27.10 18.05 3.31
CA GLY A 309 25.90 18.50 4.03
C GLY A 309 26.13 19.00 5.47
N ARG A 310 26.31 20.31 5.63
CA ARG A 310 26.29 21.00 6.94
C ARG A 310 24.91 21.51 7.34
N HIS A 311 23.89 21.33 6.49
CA HIS A 311 22.53 21.81 6.75
C HIS A 311 21.76 20.80 7.61
N SER A 312 21.50 21.17 8.86
CA SER A 312 20.84 20.29 9.84
C SER A 312 19.47 20.79 10.29
N PHE A 313 19.02 21.94 9.79
CA PHE A 313 17.72 22.50 10.14
C PHE A 313 16.99 23.02 8.90
N TYR A 314 15.70 22.71 8.82
CA TYR A 314 14.75 23.27 7.87
C TYR A 314 13.89 24.31 8.58
N PHE A 315 13.54 25.41 7.89
CA PHE A 315 12.57 26.37 8.40
C PHE A 315 11.45 26.62 7.41
N GLU A 316 10.27 26.93 7.95
CA GLU A 316 9.11 27.33 7.19
C GLU A 316 8.32 28.39 7.97
N VAL A 317 7.87 29.43 7.30
CA VAL A 317 6.91 30.38 7.88
C VAL A 317 5.53 29.72 7.92
N SER A 318 4.77 29.97 8.98
CA SER A 318 3.45 29.37 9.22
C SER A 318 2.48 29.41 8.03
N ASP A 319 2.49 30.49 7.24
CA ASP A 319 1.66 30.73 6.05
C ASP A 319 2.29 30.23 4.74
N GLY A 320 3.49 29.65 4.80
CA GLY A 320 4.23 29.15 3.63
C GLY A 320 4.94 30.24 2.82
N SER A 321 5.00 31.49 3.29
CA SER A 321 5.58 32.59 2.49
C SER A 321 7.09 32.47 2.25
N ALA A 322 7.80 31.76 3.13
CA ALA A 322 9.22 31.52 3.01
C ALA A 322 9.60 30.19 3.65
N ALA A 323 10.53 29.48 3.01
CA ALA A 323 11.12 28.26 3.52
C ALA A 323 12.59 28.16 3.12
N GLY A 324 13.37 27.41 3.88
CA GLY A 324 14.77 27.21 3.57
C GLY A 324 15.49 26.33 4.58
N PHE A 325 16.82 26.30 4.47
CA PHE A 325 17.67 25.53 5.37
C PHE A 325 18.63 26.44 6.12
N PHE A 326 19.02 26.01 7.32
CA PHE A 326 20.14 26.57 8.05
C PHE A 326 21.31 25.60 8.07
N GLU A 327 22.50 26.16 7.96
CA GLU A 327 23.72 25.47 8.37
C GLU A 327 23.72 25.32 9.90
N GLU A 328 24.18 24.17 10.39
CA GLU A 328 24.07 23.79 11.80
C GLU A 328 24.82 24.75 12.73
N GLU A 329 26.07 25.10 12.42
CA GLU A 329 26.83 26.07 13.22
C GLU A 329 26.12 27.43 13.22
N CYS A 330 25.58 27.86 12.08
CA CYS A 330 24.89 29.13 11.96
C CYS A 330 23.71 29.26 12.92
N PHE A 331 22.84 28.23 12.95
CA PHE A 331 21.65 28.20 13.79
C PHE A 331 21.98 27.96 15.26
N LEU A 332 22.89 27.05 15.57
CA LEU A 332 23.29 26.77 16.96
C LEU A 332 23.99 27.97 17.60
N THR A 333 24.91 28.64 16.88
CA THR A 333 25.52 29.88 17.38
C THR A 333 24.46 30.93 17.67
N MET A 334 23.46 31.11 16.80
CA MET A 334 22.35 32.05 17.05
C MET A 334 21.56 31.68 18.32
N LEU A 335 21.20 30.40 18.51
CA LEU A 335 20.53 29.98 19.74
C LEU A 335 21.40 30.27 20.97
N MET A 336 22.69 29.93 20.91
CA MET A 336 23.62 30.14 22.04
C MET A 336 23.78 31.62 22.38
N THR A 337 24.02 32.49 21.40
CA THR A 337 24.25 33.93 21.64
C THR A 337 22.96 34.68 21.96
N ASN A 338 21.88 34.43 21.21
CA ASN A 338 20.67 35.28 21.24
C ASN A 338 19.59 34.78 22.20
N ILE A 339 19.53 33.47 22.46
CA ILE A 339 18.46 32.83 23.26
C ILE A 339 19.01 32.35 24.61
N TYR A 340 20.21 31.78 24.63
CA TYR A 340 20.82 31.24 25.85
C TYR A 340 21.86 32.18 26.50
N ASN A 341 22.19 33.30 25.86
CA ASN A 341 23.17 34.30 26.33
C ASN A 341 24.51 33.66 26.74
N MET A 342 24.98 32.71 25.93
CA MET A 342 26.26 32.03 26.09
C MET A 342 27.33 32.71 25.22
N ASP A 343 28.52 32.92 25.77
CA ASP A 343 29.66 33.44 25.03
C ASP A 343 30.30 32.30 24.21
N VAL A 344 30.26 32.45 22.87
CA VAL A 344 30.75 31.43 21.92
C VAL A 344 32.25 31.61 21.63
N SER A 345 32.91 32.55 22.31
CA SER A 345 34.37 32.78 22.19
C SER A 345 35.25 31.66 22.77
N MET A 346 34.66 30.56 23.25
CA MET A 346 35.40 29.44 23.83
C MET A 346 34.99 28.08 23.23
N VAL A 347 35.86 27.59 22.34
CA VAL A 347 36.17 26.19 21.98
C VAL A 347 35.01 25.35 21.42
N ASP A 348 35.13 24.95 20.14
CA ASP A 348 34.23 24.01 19.42
C ASP A 348 34.01 22.64 20.13
N ASP A 349 34.79 22.33 21.18
CA ASP A 349 34.83 21.08 21.95
C ASP A 349 34.26 21.18 23.39
N ALA A 350 33.62 22.29 23.78
CA ALA A 350 33.02 22.38 25.11
C ALA A 350 31.84 21.38 25.26
N PRO A 351 31.75 20.58 26.35
CA PRO A 351 30.66 19.63 26.56
C PRO A 351 29.25 20.24 26.46
N THR A 352 29.12 21.52 26.83
CA THR A 352 27.89 22.31 26.71
C THR A 352 27.44 22.51 25.27
N VAL A 353 28.36 22.68 24.31
CA VAL A 353 28.05 22.82 22.88
C VAL A 353 27.55 21.49 22.31
N HIS A 354 28.18 20.37 22.72
CA HIS A 354 27.71 19.03 22.35
C HIS A 354 26.30 18.74 22.87
N LEU A 355 26.04 19.00 24.16
CA LEU A 355 24.71 18.83 24.75
C LEU A 355 23.67 19.70 24.04
N MET A 356 23.99 20.95 23.70
CA MET A 356 23.08 21.82 22.95
C MET A 356 22.80 21.28 21.54
N ARG A 357 23.83 20.76 20.85
CA ARG A 357 23.69 20.15 19.53
C ARG A 357 22.75 18.94 19.58
N ASP A 358 22.96 18.03 20.51
CA ASP A 358 22.13 16.82 20.67
C ASP A 358 20.70 17.20 21.04
N SER A 359 20.54 18.07 22.04
CA SER A 359 19.25 18.54 22.51
C SER A 359 18.46 19.25 21.39
N SER A 360 19.13 20.02 20.52
CA SER A 360 18.48 20.73 19.42
C SER A 360 17.96 19.81 18.31
N ARG A 361 18.50 18.58 18.19
CA ARG A 361 18.04 17.59 17.21
C ARG A 361 16.73 16.90 17.60
N GLU A 362 16.35 17.02 18.87
CA GLU A 362 15.12 16.45 19.41
C GLU A 362 14.04 17.51 19.62
N SER A 363 14.20 18.70 19.04
CA SER A 363 13.31 19.83 19.28
C SER A 363 12.98 20.61 18.03
N ALA A 364 11.73 21.07 17.97
CA ALA A 364 11.30 22.10 17.05
C ALA A 364 11.34 23.46 17.76
N PHE A 365 11.74 24.50 17.03
CA PHE A 365 11.87 25.86 17.55
C PHE A 365 10.91 26.78 16.82
N VAL A 366 10.27 27.69 17.56
CA VAL A 366 9.33 28.64 17.00
C VAL A 366 9.75 30.05 17.40
N PHE A 367 9.76 30.93 16.40
CA PHE A 367 10.04 32.36 16.57
C PHE A 367 8.85 33.18 16.05
N ARG A 368 8.24 33.97 16.92
CA ARG A 368 7.07 34.81 16.62
C ARG A 368 7.36 36.26 17.02
N PRO A 369 6.97 37.27 16.21
CA PRO A 369 7.05 38.66 16.66
C PRO A 369 6.14 38.88 17.87
N ALA A 370 6.65 39.50 18.93
CA ALA A 370 5.82 39.93 20.04
C ALA A 370 4.90 41.08 19.61
N SER A 371 3.72 41.19 20.22
CA SER A 371 2.69 42.18 19.86
C SER A 371 3.16 43.64 19.93
N ASN A 372 4.22 43.92 20.68
CA ASN A 372 4.81 45.26 20.84
C ASN A 372 5.90 45.60 19.81
N GLY A 373 6.24 44.68 18.89
CA GLY A 373 7.20 44.89 17.80
C GLY A 373 8.68 44.96 18.20
N GLY A 374 9.00 44.98 19.50
CA GLY A 374 10.37 45.12 20.02
C GLY A 374 11.01 43.84 20.56
N ALA A 375 10.28 42.72 20.52
CA ALA A 375 10.72 41.44 21.05
C ALA A 375 10.30 40.27 20.16
N VAL A 376 10.95 39.12 20.37
CA VAL A 376 10.61 37.83 19.75
C VAL A 376 10.14 36.90 20.86
N GLU A 377 8.96 36.31 20.66
CA GLU A 377 8.50 35.18 21.45
C GLU A 377 9.17 33.92 20.91
N PHE A 378 9.94 33.27 21.76
CA PHE A 378 10.62 32.02 21.47
C PHE A 378 9.90 30.88 22.17
N HIS A 379 9.53 29.86 21.40
CA HIS A 379 9.03 28.61 21.91
C HIS A 379 9.93 27.44 21.49
N ARG A 380 10.11 26.50 22.40
CA ARG A 380 10.75 25.21 22.10
C ARG A 380 9.73 24.11 22.36
N PHE A 381 9.60 23.21 21.39
CA PHE A 381 8.74 22.04 21.45
C PHE A 381 9.57 20.77 21.28
N SER A 382 9.14 19.67 21.88
CA SER A 382 9.57 18.35 21.41
C SER A 382 8.94 18.04 20.05
N LEU A 383 9.49 17.06 19.34
CA LEU A 383 9.02 16.70 17.98
C LEU A 383 7.60 16.10 17.95
N ASP A 384 7.07 15.68 19.10
CA ASP A 384 5.66 15.27 19.26
C ASP A 384 4.70 16.46 19.47
N GLY A 385 5.23 17.68 19.63
CA GLY A 385 4.45 18.90 19.81
C GLY A 385 4.23 19.33 21.26
N THR A 386 4.87 18.71 22.24
CA THR A 386 4.80 19.17 23.65
C THR A 386 5.62 20.44 23.85
N LEU A 387 5.02 21.49 24.43
CA LEU A 387 5.72 22.75 24.75
C LEU A 387 6.73 22.53 25.89
N LEU A 388 8.00 22.84 25.64
CA LEU A 388 9.10 22.70 26.60
C LEU A 388 9.53 24.04 27.20
N ILE A 389 9.63 25.10 26.38
CA ILE A 389 10.08 26.42 26.81
C ILE A 389 9.25 27.50 26.11
N LYS A 390 8.84 28.53 26.86
CA LYS A 390 8.29 29.79 26.33
C LYS A 390 8.97 30.98 27.01
N LYS A 391 9.63 31.85 26.22
CA LYS A 391 10.36 33.04 26.71
C LYS A 391 10.35 34.16 25.67
N ASN A 392 10.44 35.41 26.14
CA ASN A 392 10.54 36.59 25.30
C ASN A 392 11.96 37.16 25.29
N TYR A 393 12.46 37.52 24.12
CA TYR A 393 13.80 38.03 23.92
C TYR A 393 13.75 39.38 23.19
N PRO A 394 14.57 40.37 23.59
CA PRO A 394 14.60 41.66 22.91
C PRO A 394 15.16 41.50 21.48
N LEU A 395 14.50 42.12 20.51
CA LEU A 395 14.92 42.08 19.11
C LEU A 395 15.86 43.26 18.82
N ARG A 396 17.17 43.03 18.87
CA ARG A 396 18.19 44.06 18.63
C ARG A 396 18.76 43.91 17.21
N GLU A 397 18.88 45.00 16.48
CA GLU A 397 19.46 44.99 15.13
C GLU A 397 20.96 44.68 15.14
N TYR A 398 21.68 45.21 16.11
CA TYR A 398 23.14 45.06 16.25
C TYR A 398 23.52 44.46 17.60
N GLU A 399 24.58 43.67 17.59
CA GLU A 399 25.22 43.05 18.74
C GLU A 399 26.70 43.44 18.81
N GLY A 400 27.27 43.40 20.02
CA GLY A 400 28.65 43.78 20.30
C GLY A 400 28.81 45.15 20.99
N GLY A 401 30.04 45.45 21.41
CA GLY A 401 30.40 46.70 22.10
C GLY A 401 30.62 47.89 21.15
N LEU A 402 30.95 49.06 21.70
CA LEU A 402 31.13 50.32 20.95
C LEU A 402 32.10 50.23 19.75
N LEU A 403 33.05 49.29 19.75
CA LEU A 403 34.11 49.15 18.75
C LEU A 403 33.81 48.14 17.63
N ARG A 404 32.83 47.25 17.79
CA ARG A 404 32.50 46.20 16.80
C ARG A 404 31.00 45.91 16.85
N ARG A 405 30.27 46.39 15.83
CA ARG A 405 28.83 46.15 15.64
C ARG A 405 28.64 45.10 14.56
N GLU A 406 28.19 43.92 14.94
CA GLU A 406 27.76 42.87 14.00
C GLU A 406 26.23 42.81 14.00
N ARG A 407 25.63 42.52 12.84
CA ARG A 407 24.17 42.41 12.73
C ARG A 407 23.70 41.16 13.46
N SER A 408 22.68 41.28 14.32
CA SER A 408 22.15 40.14 15.08
C SER A 408 21.61 39.06 14.14
N ARG A 409 21.97 37.79 14.38
CA ARG A 409 21.45 36.65 13.61
C ARG A 409 19.95 36.45 13.86
N LEU A 410 19.48 36.69 15.08
CA LEU A 410 18.05 36.65 15.41
C LEU A 410 17.28 37.75 14.66
N TYR A 411 17.84 38.96 14.57
CA TYR A 411 17.25 40.03 13.77
C TYR A 411 17.15 39.65 12.30
N THR A 412 18.24 39.14 11.72
CA THR A 412 18.27 38.66 10.33
C THR A 412 17.22 37.58 10.08
N LEU A 413 17.09 36.57 10.96
CA LEU A 413 16.06 35.54 10.87
C LEU A 413 14.66 36.15 10.77
N MET A 414 14.32 37.04 11.70
CA MET A 414 12.98 37.65 11.76
C MET A 414 12.70 38.49 10.52
N THR A 415 13.64 39.34 10.09
CA THR A 415 13.42 40.24 8.95
C THR A 415 13.43 39.54 7.60
N GLU A 416 14.32 38.55 7.42
CA GLU A 416 14.48 37.86 6.13
C GLU A 416 13.41 36.77 5.91
N ALA A 417 12.88 36.16 6.97
CA ALA A 417 11.83 35.15 6.85
C ALA A 417 10.42 35.77 6.84
N LEU A 418 10.12 36.72 7.73
CA LEU A 418 8.77 37.29 7.85
C LEU A 418 8.56 38.59 7.04
N GLY A 419 9.65 39.23 6.61
CA GLY A 419 9.64 40.55 5.95
C GLY A 419 9.62 41.73 6.93
N THR A 420 9.87 42.94 6.42
CA THR A 420 9.87 44.19 7.21
C THR A 420 8.49 44.64 7.68
N ALA A 421 7.41 44.05 7.15
CA ALA A 421 6.02 44.36 7.45
C ALA A 421 5.42 43.54 8.62
N GLY A 422 6.24 43.15 9.60
CA GLY A 422 5.81 42.43 10.82
C GLY A 422 5.05 43.27 11.85
N ALA A 423 4.73 44.54 11.54
CA ALA A 423 4.14 45.47 12.49
C ALA A 423 2.61 45.32 12.71
N GLY A 424 1.96 44.29 12.15
CA GLY A 424 0.48 44.22 12.20
C GLY A 424 -0.21 42.86 12.14
N SER A 425 0.51 41.74 12.01
CA SER A 425 -0.11 40.41 12.07
C SER A 425 0.60 39.58 13.13
N SER A 426 0.01 39.50 14.32
CA SER A 426 0.53 38.70 15.43
C SER A 426 0.68 37.23 15.05
N ASP A 427 -0.09 36.72 14.09
CA ASP A 427 -0.33 35.29 13.94
C ASP A 427 0.72 34.51 13.15
N ARG A 428 1.69 35.20 12.55
CA ARG A 428 2.76 34.57 11.76
C ARG A 428 3.94 34.18 12.65
N PHE A 429 4.42 32.94 12.47
CA PHE A 429 5.62 32.45 13.15
C PHE A 429 6.53 31.68 12.19
N ILE A 430 7.80 31.60 12.55
CA ILE A 430 8.81 30.76 11.88
C ILE A 430 8.92 29.47 12.67
N LEU A 431 8.70 28.32 12.02
CA LEU A 431 8.99 27.01 12.57
C LEU A 431 10.36 26.54 12.05
N VAL A 432 11.23 26.08 12.95
CA VAL A 432 12.51 25.46 12.62
C VAL A 432 12.49 24.01 13.10
N HIS A 433 12.78 23.08 12.21
CA HIS A 433 12.73 21.64 12.44
C HIS A 433 14.08 20.98 12.08
N PRO A 434 14.62 20.07 12.91
CA PRO A 434 15.86 19.38 12.61
C PRO A 434 15.70 18.42 11.43
N VAL A 435 16.74 18.27 10.61
CA VAL A 435 16.76 17.37 9.45
C VAL A 435 18.05 16.54 9.45
N THR A 436 18.04 15.44 8.70
CA THR A 436 19.21 14.57 8.58
C THR A 436 20.29 15.23 7.73
N ARG A 437 21.53 15.25 8.23
CA ARG A 437 22.68 15.86 7.54
C ARG A 437 22.91 15.29 6.14
N ASP A 438 22.74 13.98 5.99
CA ASP A 438 22.98 13.28 4.72
C ASP A 438 21.86 13.50 3.69
N ASN A 439 20.67 13.92 4.13
CA ASN A 439 19.54 14.18 3.25
C ASN A 439 18.59 15.27 3.81
N PRO A 440 19.03 16.55 3.87
CA PRO A 440 18.22 17.62 4.44
C PRO A 440 16.89 17.82 3.71
N GLN A 441 16.90 17.65 2.39
CA GLN A 441 15.72 17.75 1.52
C GLN A 441 14.71 16.62 1.76
N GLY A 442 15.08 15.56 2.49
CA GLY A 442 14.18 14.46 2.85
C GLY A 442 12.91 14.93 3.57
N ILE A 443 12.98 16.04 4.32
CA ILE A 443 11.82 16.65 5.00
C ILE A 443 10.70 17.08 4.05
N LEU A 444 11.00 17.32 2.77
CA LEU A 444 10.06 17.80 1.75
C LEU A 444 9.31 16.66 1.05
N ARG A 445 9.74 15.40 1.29
CA ARG A 445 9.04 14.22 0.77
C ARG A 445 7.68 14.09 1.45
N ASP A 446 6.68 13.63 0.71
CA ASP A 446 5.26 13.64 1.10
C ASP A 446 5.01 13.15 2.54
N GLU A 447 5.59 12.02 2.96
CA GLU A 447 5.40 11.49 4.31
C GLU A 447 5.99 12.40 5.41
N SER A 448 7.25 12.80 5.27
CA SER A 448 7.93 13.69 6.22
C SER A 448 7.27 15.06 6.28
N TYR A 449 6.88 15.60 5.12
CA TYR A 449 6.26 16.92 5.02
C TYR A 449 4.85 16.95 5.64
N ARG A 450 4.07 15.86 5.50
CA ARG A 450 2.80 15.71 6.23
C ARG A 450 3.01 15.68 7.74
N GLY A 451 4.06 15.00 8.21
CA GLY A 451 4.46 15.01 9.62
C GLY A 451 4.75 16.42 10.12
N LEU A 452 5.58 17.16 9.39
CA LEU A 452 5.89 18.56 9.68
C LEU A 452 4.64 19.44 9.70
N THR A 453 3.74 19.26 8.73
CA THR A 453 2.49 20.02 8.63
C THR A 453 1.58 19.78 9.84
N LYS A 454 1.46 18.52 10.30
CA LYS A 454 0.70 18.18 11.51
C LYS A 454 1.30 18.82 12.76
N LEU A 455 2.63 18.74 12.91
CA LEU A 455 3.34 19.39 14.02
C LEU A 455 3.09 20.91 14.00
N LYS A 456 3.22 21.54 12.83
CA LYS A 456 2.96 22.97 12.63
C LYS A 456 1.53 23.37 13.04
N GLN A 457 0.53 22.58 12.64
CA GLN A 457 -0.87 22.81 13.03
C GLN A 457 -1.09 22.66 14.53
N HIS A 458 -0.50 21.64 15.15
CA HIS A 458 -0.59 21.42 16.59
C HIS A 458 0.04 22.56 17.39
N ILE A 459 1.22 23.02 16.97
CA ILE A 459 1.91 24.18 17.54
C ILE A 459 1.07 25.45 17.38
N ALA A 460 0.51 25.70 16.18
CA ALA A 460 -0.32 26.87 15.92
C ALA A 460 -1.52 26.95 16.87
N ALA A 461 -2.19 25.81 17.13
CA ALA A 461 -3.31 25.75 18.06
C ALA A 461 -2.91 26.13 19.49
N GLN A 462 -1.72 25.71 19.96
CA GLN A 462 -1.23 26.05 21.29
C GLN A 462 -0.83 27.53 21.40
N ILE A 463 -0.20 28.09 20.38
CA ILE A 463 0.29 29.47 20.40
C ILE A 463 -0.85 30.49 20.31
N VAL A 464 -1.92 30.20 19.57
CA VAL A 464 -3.11 31.09 19.48
C VAL A 464 -3.92 31.10 20.79
N SER A 465 -3.86 30.01 21.56
CA SER A 465 -4.57 29.87 22.84
C SER A 465 -3.84 30.47 24.06
N SER A 466 -2.64 31.03 23.86
CA SER A 466 -1.70 31.46 24.91
C SER A 466 -1.36 32.93 24.81
#